data_AF-A0A1M3MHL7-F1
#
_entry.id   AF-A0A1M3MHL7-F1
#
_cell.length_a   1.000
_cell.length_b   1.000
_cell.length_c   1.000
_cell.angle_alpha   90.00
_cell.angle_beta   90.00
_cell.angle_gamma   90.00
#
_symmetry.space_group_name_H-M   'P 1'
#
loop_
_entity.id
_entity.type
_entity.pdbx_description
1 polymer ?
#
loop_
_entity_poly.entity_id
_entity_poly.type
_entity_poly.pdbx_seq_one_letter_code
_entity_poly.pdbx_strand_id
1 'polypeptide(L)'
;MTMTKNNEAVPADKVLIAEAIAEGRKMIEAGKSKIDTALAIYEKLEGMEQDVIVKAFIDGATLTEKGALTYWYNSRRRFAKERRNKAR
;
A
#
# COMPACT_ATOMS: atom_id res chain seq x y z
N MET A 1 -8.61 13.66 -19.64
CA MET A 1 -9.33 12.88 -18.62
C MET A 1 -8.83 13.31 -17.25
N THR A 2 -9.40 14.40 -16.72
CA THR A 2 -9.09 14.94 -15.40
C THR A 2 -9.71 14.02 -14.34
N MET A 3 -8.87 13.32 -13.58
CA MET A 3 -9.36 12.61 -12.39
C MET A 3 -9.36 13.59 -11.22
N THR A 4 -10.53 14.15 -10.97
CA THR A 4 -10.87 14.94 -9.79
C THR A 4 -10.71 14.04 -8.56
N LYS A 5 -9.67 14.26 -7.75
CA LYS A 5 -9.61 13.70 -6.39
C LYS A 5 -10.45 14.59 -5.48
N ASN A 6 -11.64 14.14 -5.12
CA ASN A 6 -12.50 14.82 -4.15
C ASN A 6 -11.81 14.80 -2.78
N ASN A 7 -11.45 15.98 -2.30
CA ASN A 7 -10.74 16.21 -1.05
C ASN A 7 -11.72 16.51 0.10
N GLU A 8 -12.65 15.57 0.37
CA GLU A 8 -13.62 15.65 1.49
C GLU A 8 -13.75 14.32 2.28
N ALA A 9 -12.82 13.36 2.08
CA ALA A 9 -12.82 12.04 2.75
C ALA A 9 -11.77 11.90 3.88
N VAL A 10 -11.27 13.03 4.39
CA VAL A 10 -10.13 13.13 5.33
C VAL A 10 -10.21 12.23 6.58
N PRO A 11 -11.39 11.89 7.16
CA PRO A 11 -11.44 10.95 8.28
C PRO A 11 -11.31 9.49 7.87
N ALA A 12 -11.99 9.08 6.80
CA ALA A 12 -12.08 7.67 6.37
C ALA A 12 -10.72 7.16 5.87
N ASP A 13 -9.99 7.99 5.13
CA ASP A 13 -8.66 7.66 4.62
C ASP A 13 -7.65 7.41 5.76
N LYS A 14 -7.73 8.21 6.84
CA LYS A 14 -6.83 8.04 8.00
C LYS A 14 -7.08 6.73 8.74
N VAL A 15 -8.34 6.32 8.86
CA VAL A 15 -8.70 5.03 9.48
C VAL A 15 -8.19 3.88 8.62
N LEU A 16 -8.40 3.94 7.30
CA LEU A 16 -7.91 2.94 6.36
C LEU A 16 -6.38 2.79 6.41
N ILE A 17 -5.64 3.91 6.45
CA ILE A 17 -4.18 3.91 6.57
C ILE A 17 -3.75 3.25 7.89
N ALA A 18 -4.39 3.62 9.01
CA ALA A 18 -4.07 3.06 10.31
C ALA A 18 -4.34 1.54 10.37
N GLU A 19 -5.44 1.08 9.79
CA GLU A 19 -5.78 -0.34 9.68
C GLU A 19 -4.79 -1.11 8.82
N ALA A 20 -4.41 -0.57 7.66
CA ALA A 20 -3.43 -1.19 6.77
C ALA A 20 -2.07 -1.33 7.47
N ILE A 21 -1.63 -0.29 8.19
CA ILE A 21 -0.39 -0.32 8.99
C ILE A 21 -0.49 -1.37 10.11
N ALA A 22 -1.61 -1.40 10.85
CA ALA A 22 -1.79 -2.32 11.96
C ALA A 22 -1.81 -3.78 11.49
N GLU A 23 -2.46 -4.07 10.37
CA GLU A 23 -2.41 -5.39 9.75
C GLU A 23 -1.02 -5.75 9.26
N GLY A 24 -0.32 -4.78 8.64
CA GLY A 24 1.06 -4.96 8.22
C GLY A 24 1.95 -5.40 9.38
N ARG A 25 1.86 -4.72 10.53
CA ARG A 25 2.61 -5.08 11.73
C ARG A 25 2.29 -6.50 12.21
N LYS A 26 1.00 -6.86 12.25
CA LYS A 26 0.57 -8.22 12.62
C LYS A 26 1.15 -9.28 11.67
N MET A 27 1.27 -8.98 10.38
CA MET A 27 1.88 -9.88 9.40
C MET A 27 3.38 -10.07 9.66
N ILE A 28 4.11 -9.00 9.98
CA ILE A 28 5.52 -9.08 10.37
C ILE A 28 5.70 -9.86 11.67
N GLU A 29 4.86 -9.61 12.69
CA GLU A 29 4.85 -10.36 13.95
C GLU A 29 4.55 -11.85 13.75
N ALA A 30 3.69 -12.18 12.79
CA ALA A 30 3.39 -13.55 12.37
C ALA A 30 4.51 -14.20 11.52
N GLY A 31 5.64 -13.52 11.30
CA GLY A 31 6.78 -14.04 10.55
C GLY A 31 6.61 -14.01 9.02
N LYS A 32 5.60 -13.29 8.50
CA LYS A 32 5.46 -13.11 7.04
C LYS A 32 6.56 -12.21 6.50
N SER A 33 6.86 -12.35 5.20
CA SER A 33 7.90 -11.55 4.58
C SER A 33 7.51 -10.07 4.50
N LYS A 34 8.50 -9.19 4.52
CA LYS A 34 8.30 -7.74 4.29
C LYS A 34 7.64 -7.46 2.94
N ILE A 35 7.87 -8.33 1.96
CA ILE A 35 7.31 -8.22 0.61
C ILE A 35 5.81 -8.51 0.63
N ASP A 36 5.41 -9.63 1.22
CA ASP A 36 4.00 -10.01 1.32
C ASP A 36 3.22 -8.99 2.14
N THR A 37 3.84 -8.47 3.19
CA THR A 37 3.29 -7.40 4.03
C THR A 37 3.10 -6.11 3.23
N ALA A 38 4.11 -5.66 2.49
CA ALA A 38 4.00 -4.47 1.66
C ALA A 38 2.93 -4.60 0.56
N LEU A 39 2.77 -5.80 -0.01
CA LEU A 39 1.72 -6.06 -1.01
C LEU A 39 0.32 -5.98 -0.39
N ALA A 40 0.12 -6.55 0.80
CA ALA A 40 -1.17 -6.46 1.51
C ALA A 40 -1.52 -5.01 1.88
N ILE A 41 -0.54 -4.22 2.32
CA ILE A 41 -0.73 -2.78 2.56
C ILE A 41 -1.06 -2.06 1.24
N TYR A 42 -0.36 -2.38 0.15
CA TYR A 42 -0.60 -1.76 -1.16
C TYR A 42 -2.01 -1.99 -1.66
N GLU A 43 -2.50 -3.23 -1.54
CA GLU A 43 -3.84 -3.62 -1.98
C GLU A 43 -4.93 -2.79 -1.28
N LYS A 44 -4.77 -2.56 0.04
CA LYS A 44 -5.72 -1.76 0.82
C LYS A 44 -5.67 -0.27 0.51
N LEU A 45 -4.48 0.25 0.22
CA LEU A 45 -4.26 1.68 -0.01
C LEU A 45 -4.15 2.02 -1.50
N GLU A 46 -4.54 1.11 -2.38
CA GLU A 46 -4.43 1.34 -3.81
C GLU A 46 -5.27 2.56 -4.23
N GLY A 47 -4.66 3.48 -4.98
CA GLY A 47 -5.29 4.73 -5.40
C GLY A 47 -4.96 5.93 -4.51
N MET A 48 -4.37 5.71 -3.33
CA MET A 48 -3.81 6.78 -2.49
C MET A 48 -2.53 7.35 -3.08
N GLU A 49 -2.07 8.47 -2.50
CA GLU A 49 -0.82 9.10 -2.88
C GLU A 49 0.39 8.22 -2.55
N GLN A 50 1.44 8.33 -3.36
CA GLN A 50 2.67 7.56 -3.19
C GLN A 50 3.24 7.71 -1.77
N ASP A 51 3.33 8.94 -1.28
CA ASP A 51 3.96 9.23 0.02
C ASP A 51 3.18 8.61 1.19
N VAL A 52 1.85 8.54 1.08
CA VAL A 52 0.99 7.86 2.06
C VAL A 52 1.29 6.36 2.10
N ILE A 53 1.35 5.72 0.94
CA ILE A 53 1.61 4.28 0.83
C ILE A 53 3.05 3.95 1.27
N VAL A 54 4.03 4.76 0.86
CA VAL A 54 5.44 4.61 1.25
C VAL A 54 5.58 4.74 2.76
N LYS A 55 4.92 5.71 3.40
CA LYS A 55 4.91 5.83 4.86
C LYS A 55 4.28 4.61 5.53
N ALA A 56 3.15 4.13 5.01
CA ALA A 56 2.50 2.92 5.53
C ALA A 56 3.39 1.68 5.41
N PHE A 57 4.21 1.56 4.36
CA PHE A 57 5.19 0.49 4.22
C PHE A 57 6.31 0.55 5.26
N ILE A 58 6.78 1.75 5.58
CA ILE A 58 7.80 1.95 6.63
C ILE A 58 7.21 1.52 7.98
N ASP A 59 6.04 2.05 8.32
CA ASP A 59 5.40 1.85 9.63
C ASP A 59 4.80 0.44 9.82
N GLY A 60 4.35 -0.19 8.72
CA GLY A 60 3.65 -1.46 8.73
C GLY A 60 4.50 -2.66 8.31
N ALA A 61 5.39 -2.51 7.33
CA ALA A 61 6.23 -3.59 6.81
C ALA A 61 7.71 -3.49 7.24
N THR A 62 8.06 -2.51 8.09
CA THR A 62 9.43 -2.27 8.59
C THR A 62 10.45 -2.09 7.47
N LEU A 63 10.02 -1.46 6.37
CA LEU A 63 10.87 -1.14 5.24
C LEU A 63 11.63 0.17 5.50
N THR A 64 12.84 0.27 4.96
CA THR A 64 13.54 1.56 4.89
C THR A 64 12.89 2.45 3.84
N GLU A 65 13.08 3.76 3.90
CA GLU A 65 12.51 4.70 2.91
C GLU A 65 12.84 4.30 1.46
N LYS A 66 14.12 3.99 1.19
CA LYS A 66 14.57 3.52 -0.13
C LYS A 66 13.92 2.18 -0.52
N GLY A 67 13.77 1.28 0.45
CA GLY A 67 13.10 -0.01 0.25
C GLY A 67 11.62 0.16 -0.06
N ALA A 68 10.92 0.97 0.73
CA ALA A 68 9.50 1.26 0.59
C ALA A 68 9.18 1.88 -0.77
N LEU A 69 9.97 2.86 -1.23
CA LEU A 69 9.80 3.44 -2.57
C LEU A 69 9.95 2.38 -3.67
N THR A 70 10.97 1.51 -3.56
CA THR A 70 11.20 0.42 -4.51
C THR A 70 10.02 -0.54 -4.55
N TYR A 71 9.52 -0.95 -3.37
CA TYR A 71 8.38 -1.86 -3.27
C TYR A 71 7.08 -1.23 -3.73
N TRP A 72 6.91 0.09 -3.63
CA TRP A 72 5.75 0.78 -4.19
C TRP A 72 5.70 0.63 -5.71
N TYR A 73 6.82 0.88 -6.40
CA TYR A 73 6.90 0.69 -7.86
C TYR A 73 6.62 -0.77 -8.26
N ASN A 74 7.19 -1.73 -7.52
CA ASN A 74 7.00 -3.15 -7.79
C ASN A 74 5.54 -3.58 -7.59
N SER A 75 4.92 -3.15 -6.49
CA SER A 75 3.51 -3.45 -6.19
C SER A 75 2.61 -2.87 -7.26
N ARG A 76 2.77 -1.59 -7.61
CA ARG A 76 1.99 -0.95 -8.68
C ARG A 76 2.08 -1.69 -10.01
N ARG A 77 3.29 -2.10 -10.42
CA ARG A 77 3.49 -2.86 -11.67
C ARG A 77 2.85 -4.25 -11.60
N ARG A 78 2.96 -4.93 -10.47
CA ARG A 78 2.38 -6.26 -10.25
C ARG A 78 0.85 -6.21 -10.33
N PHE A 79 0.21 -5.32 -9.57
CA PHE A 79 -1.26 -5.18 -9.56
C PHE A 79 -1.81 -4.74 -10.92
N ALA A 80 -1.11 -3.84 -11.63
CA ALA A 80 -1.48 -3.47 -13.00
C ALA A 80 -1.43 -4.67 -13.97
N LYS A 81 -0.42 -5.54 -13.85
CA LYS A 81 -0.30 -6.78 -14.64
C LYS A 81 -1.40 -7.77 -14.28
N GLU A 82 -1.66 -7.97 -12.99
CA GLU A 82 -2.70 -8.88 -12.51
C GLU A 82 -4.10 -8.46 -12.97
N ARG A 83 -4.43 -7.16 -12.92
CA ARG A 83 -5.68 -6.63 -13.49
C ARG A 83 -5.82 -6.93 -14.98
N ARG A 84 -4.76 -6.67 -15.76
CA ARG A 84 -4.77 -6.94 -17.20
C ARG A 84 -4.96 -8.43 -17.49
N ASN A 85 -4.37 -9.30 -16.67
CA ASN A 85 -4.51 -10.74 -16.82
C ASN A 85 -5.92 -11.23 -16.43
N LYS A 86 -6.55 -10.64 -15.40
CA LYS A 86 -7.94 -10.96 -15.01
C LYS A 86 -8.98 -10.48 -16.01
N ALA A 87 -8.66 -9.46 -16.81
CA ALA A 87 -9.53 -8.92 -17.85
C ALA A 87 -9.42 -9.65 -19.20
N ARG A 88 -8.53 -10.65 -19.31
CA ARG A 88 -8.37 -11.55 -20.45
C ARG A 88 -9.10 -12.85 -20.20
#